data_AF-A0A3B9WNQ2-F1
#
_entry.id   AF-A0A3B9WNQ2-F1
#
_cell.length_a   1.000
_cell.length_b   1.000
_cell.length_c   1.000
_cell.angle_alpha   90.00
_cell.angle_beta   90.00
_cell.angle_gamma   90.00
#
_symmetry.space_group_name_H-M   'P 1'
#
loop_
_entity.id
_entity.type
_entity.pdbx_description
1 polymer ?
#
loop_
_entity_poly.entity_id
_entity_poly.type
_entity_poly.pdbx_seq_one_letter_code
_entity_poly.pdbx_strand_id
1 'polypeptide(L)'
;MGMNELRVDSTLVVVPWTDPIVDEVGFDVFSRYAEMFWLPIMGPSALWIMRRIVMGFAEFPGGYEMDTQEIALAVGLSFTQGANCPFTRALRRCQWFGAAQSVQGGLAVRIKLPPV
;
A
#
# COMPACT_ATOMS: atom_id res chain seq x y z
N MET A 1 9.68 -0.09 -20.16
CA MET A 1 9.77 -1.01 -19.01
C MET A 1 8.34 -1.20 -18.51
N GLY A 2 7.69 -2.30 -18.90
CA GLY A 2 6.25 -2.46 -18.68
C GLY A 2 5.94 -2.45 -17.19
N MET A 3 5.09 -1.53 -16.74
CA MET A 3 4.55 -1.60 -15.38
C MET A 3 3.85 -2.95 -15.28
N ASN A 4 4.33 -3.85 -14.42
CA ASN A 4 3.58 -5.06 -14.11
C ASN A 4 2.20 -4.61 -13.62
N GLU A 5 1.16 -4.89 -14.40
CA GLU A 5 -0.17 -4.44 -14.05
C GLU A 5 -0.59 -5.11 -12.74
N LEU A 6 -0.97 -4.31 -11.75
CA LEU A 6 -1.41 -4.84 -10.46
C LEU A 6 -2.69 -5.66 -10.69
N ARG A 7 -2.57 -6.96 -10.46
CA ARG A 7 -3.70 -7.88 -10.37
C ARG A 7 -4.05 -8.07 -8.90
N VAL A 8 -5.30 -7.78 -8.55
CA VAL A 8 -5.83 -7.94 -7.20
C VAL A 8 -6.87 -9.05 -7.23
N ASP A 9 -6.49 -10.22 -6.74
CA ASP A 9 -7.36 -11.38 -6.55
C ASP A 9 -7.94 -11.38 -5.11
N SER A 10 -8.52 -12.50 -4.64
CA SER A 10 -9.07 -12.59 -3.27
C SER A 10 -7.99 -12.49 -2.19
N THR A 11 -6.77 -12.89 -2.53
CA THR A 11 -5.59 -12.71 -1.71
C THR A 11 -4.53 -11.96 -2.49
N LEU A 12 -3.65 -11.25 -1.78
CA LEU A 12 -2.54 -10.54 -2.38
C LEU A 12 -1.31 -10.66 -1.49
N VAL A 13 -0.20 -11.15 -2.05
CA VAL A 13 1.08 -11.15 -1.35
C VAL A 13 1.57 -9.70 -1.25
N VAL A 14 1.86 -9.27 -0.02
CA VAL A 14 2.45 -7.97 0.28
C VAL A 14 3.79 -8.16 0.96
N VAL A 15 4.81 -7.43 0.51
CA VAL A 15 6.16 -7.49 1.07
C VAL A 15 6.66 -6.08 1.41
N PRO A 16 7.51 -5.91 2.43
CA PRO A 16 8.15 -4.62 2.65
C PRO A 16 9.00 -4.23 1.44
N TRP A 17 8.85 -2.99 0.99
CA TRP A 17 9.73 -2.41 -0.01
C TRP A 17 10.90 -1.72 0.69
N THR A 18 12.08 -2.33 0.61
CA THR A 18 13.34 -1.71 1.01
C THR A 18 13.80 -0.69 -0.02
N ASP A 19 13.95 0.55 0.39
CA ASP A 19 14.51 1.64 -0.41
C ASP A 19 15.48 2.43 0.48
N PRO A 20 16.80 2.23 0.33
CA PRO A 20 17.79 2.82 1.22
C PRO A 20 17.67 4.33 1.38
N ILE A 21 17.22 5.04 0.34
CA ILE A 21 17.12 6.50 0.36
C ILE A 21 15.90 6.91 1.19
N VAL A 22 14.72 6.36 0.87
CA VAL A 22 13.48 6.71 1.60
C VAL A 22 13.48 6.12 3.02
N ASP A 23 14.13 4.99 3.23
CA ASP A 23 14.28 4.39 4.56
C ASP A 23 15.13 5.27 5.48
N GLU A 24 16.08 6.02 4.93
CA GLU A 24 16.91 6.98 5.66
C GLU A 24 16.18 8.30 5.92
N VAL A 25 15.63 8.95 4.88
CA VAL A 25 15.10 10.33 4.98
C VAL A 25 13.58 10.44 5.09
N GLY A 26 12.86 9.33 4.93
CA GLY A 26 11.41 9.30 4.89
C GLY A 26 10.75 9.36 6.27
N PHE A 27 9.43 9.56 6.23
CA PHE A 27 8.56 9.61 7.39
C PHE A 27 7.70 8.36 7.46
N ASP A 28 7.57 7.80 8.66
CA ASP A 28 6.73 6.64 8.92
C ASP A 28 5.26 6.88 8.49
N VAL A 29 4.60 5.88 7.90
CA VAL A 29 3.20 5.99 7.42
C VAL A 29 2.19 6.32 8.54
N PHE A 30 2.51 6.03 9.79
CA PHE A 30 1.71 6.39 10.98
C PHE A 30 2.04 7.77 11.54
N SER A 31 3.08 8.44 11.02
CA SER A 31 3.48 9.76 11.50
C SER A 31 2.45 10.84 11.19
N ARG A 32 2.50 11.93 11.99
CA ARG A 32 1.76 13.17 11.71
C ARG A 32 2.14 13.79 10.36
N TYR A 33 3.39 13.60 9.91
CA TYR A 33 3.83 14.09 8.61
C TYR A 33 3.04 13.43 7.48
N ALA A 34 2.89 12.10 7.52
CA ALA A 34 2.09 11.37 6.53
C ALA A 34 0.63 11.84 6.53
N GLU A 35 0.05 12.13 7.69
CA GLU A 35 -1.31 12.66 7.79
C GLU A 35 -1.43 14.10 7.25
N MET A 36 -0.47 14.97 7.52
CA MET A 36 -0.55 16.37 7.07
C MET A 36 -0.25 16.55 5.59
N PHE A 37 0.72 15.80 5.05
CA PHE A 37 1.25 16.05 3.70
C PHE A 37 0.86 14.98 2.69
N TRP A 38 0.81 13.70 3.09
CA TRP A 38 0.51 12.60 2.17
C TRP A 38 -0.98 12.25 2.09
N LEU A 39 -1.75 12.41 3.17
CA LEU A 39 -3.20 12.18 3.15
C LEU A 39 -3.91 13.07 2.12
N PRO A 40 -3.61 14.38 1.98
CA PRO A 40 -4.23 15.20 0.93
C PRO A 40 -3.89 14.77 -0.50
N ILE A 41 -2.73 14.14 -0.70
CA ILE A 41 -2.23 13.71 -2.02
C ILE A 41 -2.81 12.34 -2.41
N MET A 42 -2.64 11.35 -1.54
CA MET A 42 -3.10 9.97 -1.81
C MET A 42 -4.58 9.77 -1.45
N GLY A 43 -5.14 10.64 -0.63
CA GLY A 43 -6.47 10.45 -0.06
C GLY A 43 -6.48 9.42 1.09
N PRO A 44 -7.56 9.44 1.89
CA PRO A 44 -7.64 8.70 3.15
C PRO A 44 -7.55 7.19 2.95
N SER A 45 -8.28 6.63 1.97
CA SER A 45 -8.31 5.17 1.78
C SER A 45 -6.95 4.59 1.41
N ALA A 46 -6.18 5.25 0.54
CA ALA A 46 -4.86 4.78 0.13
C ALA A 46 -3.88 4.77 1.31
N LEU A 47 -3.82 5.87 2.09
CA LEU A 47 -2.97 5.95 3.26
C LEU A 47 -3.37 4.94 4.35
N TRP A 48 -4.67 4.73 4.57
CA TRP A 48 -5.15 3.74 5.53
C TRP A 48 -4.86 2.29 5.09
N ILE A 49 -4.98 1.98 3.80
CA ILE A 49 -4.59 0.66 3.27
C ILE A 49 -3.09 0.43 3.53
N MET A 50 -2.23 1.41 3.24
CA MET A 50 -0.80 1.31 3.56
C MET A 50 -0.56 1.03 5.03
N ARG A 51 -1.19 1.80 5.93
CA ARG A 51 -1.09 1.59 7.38
C ARG A 51 -1.51 0.17 7.78
N ARG A 52 -2.59 -0.37 7.22
CA ARG A 52 -3.01 -1.75 7.49
C ARG A 52 -1.99 -2.79 7.02
N ILE A 53 -1.41 -2.60 5.83
CA ILE A 53 -0.37 -3.49 5.32
C ILE A 53 0.89 -3.43 6.21
N VAL A 54 1.32 -2.22 6.58
CA VAL A 54 2.51 -2.02 7.40
C VAL A 54 2.32 -2.54 8.83
N MET A 55 1.10 -2.47 9.40
CA MET A 55 0.82 -3.14 10.67
C MET A 55 1.08 -4.65 10.60
N GLY A 56 0.71 -5.30 9.49
CA GLY A 56 0.97 -6.72 9.27
C GLY A 56 2.47 -7.06 9.19
N PHE A 57 3.31 -6.14 8.69
CA PHE A 57 4.76 -6.34 8.65
C PHE A 57 5.42 -6.40 10.03
N ALA A 58 4.78 -5.86 11.08
CA ALA A 58 5.29 -6.01 12.44
C ALA A 58 5.26 -7.47 12.92
N GLU A 59 4.26 -8.23 12.50
CA GLU A 59 4.12 -9.66 12.80
C GLU A 59 4.83 -10.53 11.75
N PHE A 60 4.82 -10.10 10.49
CA PHE A 60 5.42 -10.81 9.35
C PHE A 60 6.45 -9.93 8.62
N PRO A 61 7.69 -9.81 9.14
CA PRO A 61 8.70 -8.91 8.56
C PRO A 61 9.17 -9.25 7.14
N GLY A 62 8.95 -10.49 6.67
CA GLY A 62 9.23 -10.91 5.29
C GLY A 62 8.10 -10.59 4.31
N GLY A 63 6.98 -10.06 4.80
CA GLY A 63 5.73 -9.99 4.07
C GLY A 63 4.79 -11.15 4.38
N TYR A 64 3.57 -11.03 3.90
CA TYR A 64 2.49 -11.98 4.15
C TYR A 64 1.48 -11.95 3.01
N GLU A 65 0.64 -12.98 2.94
CA GLU A 65 -0.52 -13.00 2.06
C GLU A 65 -1.71 -12.36 2.79
N MET A 66 -2.19 -11.22 2.30
CA MET A 66 -3.35 -10.55 2.89
C MET A 66 -4.65 -10.96 2.20
N ASP A 67 -5.73 -11.06 2.97
CA ASP A 67 -7.10 -11.14 2.43
C ASP A 67 -7.55 -9.75 1.95
N THR A 68 -7.84 -9.62 0.66
CA THR A 68 -8.16 -8.32 0.07
C THR A 68 -9.54 -7.81 0.48
N GLN A 69 -10.48 -8.70 0.73
CA GLN A 69 -11.82 -8.35 1.19
C GLN A 69 -11.80 -7.85 2.64
N GLU A 70 -11.04 -8.52 3.51
CA GLU A 70 -10.87 -8.11 4.91
C GLU A 70 -10.28 -6.69 5.00
N ILE A 71 -9.18 -6.43 4.28
CA ILE A 71 -8.54 -5.11 4.29
C ILE A 71 -9.46 -4.05 3.68
N ALA A 72 -10.19 -4.36 2.61
CA ALA A 72 -11.14 -3.43 2.00
C ALA A 72 -12.24 -3.02 3.00
N LEU A 73 -12.86 -3.99 3.67
CA LEU A 73 -13.90 -3.74 4.66
C LEU A 73 -13.38 -2.89 5.83
N ALA A 74 -12.17 -3.18 6.29
CA ALA A 74 -11.54 -2.44 7.38
C ALA A 74 -11.25 -0.96 7.06
N VAL A 75 -11.21 -0.57 5.78
CA VAL A 75 -11.09 0.82 5.34
C VAL A 75 -12.39 1.40 4.79
N GLY A 76 -13.52 0.71 4.99
CA GLY A 76 -14.85 1.17 4.56
C GLY A 76 -15.07 1.09 3.04
N LEU A 77 -14.35 0.21 2.35
CA LEU A 77 -14.49 0.00 0.91
C LEU A 77 -15.10 -1.36 0.61
N SER A 78 -15.76 -1.45 -0.54
CA SER A 78 -16.13 -2.74 -1.13
C SER A 78 -14.96 -3.34 -1.91
N PHE A 79 -14.90 -4.66 -1.91
CA PHE A 79 -14.01 -5.43 -2.78
C PHE A 79 -14.82 -6.29 -3.73
N THR A 80 -14.51 -6.16 -5.02
CA THR A 80 -14.85 -7.12 -6.06
C THR A 80 -13.59 -7.34 -6.88
N GLN A 81 -13.35 -8.58 -7.31
CA GLN A 81 -12.22 -8.88 -8.18
C GLN A 81 -12.34 -8.06 -9.46
N GLY A 82 -11.28 -7.32 -9.80
CA GLY A 82 -11.23 -6.49 -11.00
C GLY A 82 -10.61 -5.11 -10.78
N ALA A 83 -10.24 -4.48 -11.90
CA ALA A 83 -9.52 -3.21 -11.94
C ALA A 83 -10.34 -2.01 -11.44
N ASN A 84 -11.68 -2.10 -11.50
CA ASN A 84 -12.59 -0.97 -11.29
C ASN A 84 -13.25 -0.95 -9.91
N CYS A 85 -12.86 -1.80 -8.96
CA CYS A 85 -13.41 -1.71 -7.61
C CYS A 85 -12.72 -0.59 -6.79
N PRO A 86 -13.40 0.02 -5.80
CA PRO A 86 -12.82 1.11 -5.00
C PRO A 86 -11.50 0.74 -4.32
N PHE A 87 -11.38 -0.48 -3.81
CA PHE A 87 -10.16 -0.99 -3.18
C PHE A 87 -8.98 -1.06 -4.16
N THR A 88 -9.17 -1.68 -5.33
CA THR A 88 -8.12 -1.76 -6.38
C THR A 88 -7.68 -0.38 -6.84
N ARG A 89 -8.61 0.59 -6.95
CA ARG A 89 -8.25 1.98 -7.29
C ARG A 89 -7.40 2.64 -6.20
N ALA A 90 -7.70 2.40 -4.93
CA ALA A 90 -6.91 2.93 -3.82
C ALA A 90 -5.49 2.32 -3.79
N LEU A 91 -5.35 1.01 -4.01
CA LEU A 91 -4.05 0.35 -4.17
C LEU A 91 -3.26 0.90 -5.36
N ARG A 92 -3.90 1.06 -6.53
CA ARG A 92 -3.28 1.67 -7.71
C ARG A 92 -2.81 3.10 -7.43
N ARG A 93 -3.55 3.84 -6.60
CA ARG A 93 -3.14 5.18 -6.18
C ARG A 93 -1.88 5.14 -5.31
N CYS A 94 -1.71 4.16 -4.43
CA CYS A 94 -0.44 3.95 -3.72
C CYS A 94 0.71 3.75 -4.72
N GLN A 95 0.48 3.05 -5.83
CA GLN A 95 1.49 2.87 -6.88
C GLN A 95 1.79 4.15 -7.64
N TRP A 96 0.76 4.91 -8.03
CA TRP A 96 0.92 6.18 -8.75
C TRP A 96 1.74 7.21 -7.96
N PHE A 97 1.63 7.20 -6.64
CA PHE A 97 2.39 8.09 -5.77
C PHE A 97 3.70 7.46 -5.26
N GLY A 98 4.14 6.34 -5.84
CA GLY A 98 5.42 5.72 -5.51
C GLY A 98 5.49 5.09 -4.12
N ALA A 99 4.34 4.89 -3.46
CA ALA A 99 4.23 4.32 -2.12
C ALA A 99 4.19 2.78 -2.12
N ALA A 100 3.89 2.20 -3.28
CA ALA A 100 3.93 0.75 -3.52
C ALA A 100 4.38 0.45 -4.96
N GLN A 101 4.86 -0.77 -5.20
CA GLN A 101 5.30 -1.22 -6.52
C GLN A 101 4.84 -2.65 -6.77
N SER A 102 4.33 -2.94 -7.96
CA SER A 102 4.07 -4.33 -8.37
C SER A 102 5.38 -5.11 -8.42
N VAL A 103 5.40 -6.28 -7.80
CA VAL A 103 6.49 -7.26 -7.90
C VAL A 103 5.96 -8.55 -8.48
N GLN A 104 6.85 -9.50 -8.80
CA GLN A 104 6.40 -10.81 -9.25
C GLN A 104 5.57 -11.47 -8.16
N GLY A 105 4.29 -11.72 -8.44
CA GLY A 105 3.37 -12.40 -7.52
C GLY A 105 2.78 -11.55 -6.41
N GLY A 106 2.99 -10.23 -6.39
CA GLY A 106 2.46 -9.39 -5.30
C GLY A 106 2.74 -7.90 -5.40
N LEU A 107 2.69 -7.24 -4.25
CA LEU A 107 2.90 -5.81 -4.10
C LEU A 107 3.96 -5.54 -3.03
N ALA A 108 5.05 -4.86 -3.42
CA ALA A 108 5.99 -4.30 -2.45
C ALA A 108 5.45 -2.96 -1.94
N VAL A 109 5.45 -2.75 -0.63
CA VAL A 109 4.85 -1.56 0.02
C VAL A 109 5.87 -0.90 0.92
N ARG A 110 6.02 0.42 0.80
CA ARG A 110 6.92 1.18 1.67
C ARG A 110 6.37 1.26 3.09
N ILE A 111 7.29 1.23 4.05
CA ILE A 111 7.01 1.52 5.47
C ILE A 111 7.10 3.03 5.73
N LYS A 112 8.00 3.72 5.02
CA LYS A 112 8.17 5.18 5.08
C LYS A 112 7.81 5.84 3.76
N LEU A 113 7.26 7.04 3.83
CA LEU A 113 6.98 7.89 2.68
C LEU A 113 8.05 8.98 2.56
N PRO A 114 8.51 9.33 1.35
CA PRO A 114 9.52 10.38 1.19
C PRO A 114 8.97 11.75 1.63
N PRO A 115 9.84 12.72 1.93
CA PRO A 115 9.42 14.11 2.03
C PRO A 115 8.78 14.57 0.70
N VAL A 116 7.65 15.28 0.82
CA VAL A 116 6.94 15.97 -0.28
C VAL A 116 7.60 17.32 -0.55
#